data_AF-A0A0Q5DUH0-F1
#
_entry.id   AF-A0A0Q5DUH0-F1
#
_cell.length_a   1.000
_cell.length_b   1.000
_cell.length_c   1.000
_cell.angle_alpha   90.00
_cell.angle_beta   90.00
_cell.angle_gamma   90.00
#
_symmetry.space_group_name_H-M   'P 1'
#
loop_
_entity.id
_entity.type
_entity.pdbx_description
1 polymer ?
#
loop_
_entity_poly.entity_id
_entity_poly.type
_entity_poly.pdbx_seq_one_letter_code
_entity_poly.pdbx_strand_id
1 'polypeptide(L)' 'MLNVDPYVPRPTLLSPHHIASAVDQLNPQAASPSEVWRLLTEQFTVDLDAVAAILPRSEPEPHWLQVRR' A
#
# COMPACT_ATOMS: atom_id res chain seq x y z
N MET A 1 -4.24 10.64 -14.78
CA MET A 1 -3.41 10.94 -13.59
C MET A 1 -4.29 11.72 -12.63
N LEU A 2 -4.64 11.13 -11.48
CA LEU A 2 -5.36 11.85 -10.43
C LEU A 2 -4.36 12.83 -9.82
N ASN A 3 -4.53 14.11 -10.12
CA ASN A 3 -3.76 15.19 -9.50
C ASN A 3 -4.27 15.32 -8.06
N VAL A 4 -3.68 14.57 -7.13
CA VAL A 4 -4.01 14.65 -5.71
C VAL A 4 -3.46 15.97 -5.21
N ASP A 5 -4.37 16.90 -4.90
CA ASP A 5 -4.01 18.21 -4.36
C ASP A 5 -3.31 18.01 -3.00
N PRO A 6 -2.02 18.39 -2.86
CA PRO A 6 -1.26 18.18 -1.62
C PRO A 6 -1.78 19.04 -0.46
N TYR A 7 -2.62 20.04 -0.74
CA TYR A 7 -3.16 20.96 0.27
C TYR A 7 -4.51 20.50 0.84
N VAL A 8 -5.12 19.45 0.27
CA VAL A 8 -6.32 18.85 0.85
C VAL A 8 -5.90 17.87 1.96
N PRO A 9 -6.31 18.11 3.23
CA PRO A 9 -5.94 17.23 4.32
C PRO A 9 -6.56 15.85 4.13
N ARG A 10 -5.71 14.80 4.15
CA ARG A 10 -6.16 13.41 4.10
C ARG A 10 -6.45 12.88 5.50
N PRO A 11 -7.49 12.03 5.67
CA PRO A 11 -7.71 11.32 6.92
C PRO A 11 -6.50 10.45 7.27
N THR A 12 -6.13 10.45 8.56
CA THR A 12 -4.97 9.70 9.04
C THR A 12 -5.40 8.38 9.67
N LEU A 13 -4.84 7.27 9.19
CA LEU A 13 -5.06 5.92 9.73
C LEU A 13 -3.83 5.51 10.54
N LEU A 14 -3.95 5.58 11.86
CA LEU A 14 -2.90 5.17 12.81
C LEU A 14 -3.13 3.78 13.42
N SER A 15 -4.37 3.27 13.33
CA SER A 15 -4.73 1.97 13.90
C SER A 15 -4.51 0.87 12.86
N PRO A 16 -3.76 -0.20 13.17
CA PRO A 16 -3.61 -1.35 12.29
C PRO A 16 -4.95 -1.96 11.86
N HIS A 17 -5.98 -1.95 12.72
CA HIS A 17 -7.31 -2.43 12.38
C HIS A 17 -8.00 -1.58 11.31
N HIS A 18 -7.86 -0.26 11.37
CA HIS A 18 -8.44 0.61 10.35
C HIS A 18 -7.68 0.50 9.02
N ILE A 19 -6.36 0.32 9.09
CA ILE A 19 -5.54 0.08 7.90
C ILE A 19 -5.95 -1.24 7.24
N ALA A 20 -6.12 -2.33 8.00
CA ALA A 20 -6.58 -3.61 7.48
C ALA A 20 -7.96 -3.49 6.82
N SER A 21 -8.91 -2.82 7.48
CA SER A 21 -10.24 -2.60 6.90
C SER A 21 -10.20 -1.76 5.62
N ALA A 22 -9.32 -0.76 5.53
CA ALA A 22 -9.16 0.04 4.32
C ALA A 22 -8.55 -0.79 3.19
N VAL A 23 -7.53 -1.60 3.49
CA VAL A 23 -6.92 -2.53 2.54
C VAL A 23 -7.95 -3.52 2.00
N ASP A 24 -8.80 -4.10 2.84
CA ASP A 24 -9.86 -5.03 2.40
C ASP A 24 -10.87 -4.38 1.45
N GLN A 25 -11.20 -3.09 1.66
CA GLN A 25 -12.09 -2.33 0.79
C GLN A 25 -11.44 -1.96 -0.55
N LEU A 26 -10.12 -1.76 -0.57
CA LEU A 26 -9.35 -1.36 -1.75
C LEU A 26 -8.89 -2.56 -2.60
N ASN A 27 -8.67 -3.72 -1.99
CA ASN A 27 -8.28 -4.97 -2.66
C ASN A 27 -9.11 -5.30 -3.93
N PRO A 28 -10.45 -5.26 -3.92
CA PRO A 28 -11.25 -5.57 -5.12
C PRO A 28 -11.11 -4.53 -6.25
N GLN A 29 -10.57 -3.34 -5.97
CA GLN A 29 -10.41 -2.24 -6.92
C GLN A 29 -8.99 -2.18 -7.52
N ALA A 30 -8.05 -2.95 -6.97
CA ALA A 30 -6.64 -2.93 -7.34
C ALA A 30 -6.26 -4.15 -8.17
N ALA A 31 -5.51 -3.95 -9.25
CA ALA A 31 -4.98 -5.04 -10.08
C ALA A 31 -3.72 -5.69 -9.47
N SER A 32 -3.13 -5.09 -8.42
CA SER A 32 -1.91 -5.58 -7.78
C SER A 32 -1.74 -5.04 -6.35
N PRO A 33 -0.90 -5.67 -5.49
CA PRO A 33 -0.57 -5.14 -4.17
C PRO A 33 0.06 -3.73 -4.21
N SER A 34 0.86 -3.42 -5.23
CA SER A 34 1.41 -2.08 -5.44
C SER A 34 0.32 -1.05 -5.75
N GLU A 35 -0.78 -1.48 -6.38
CA GLU A 35 -1.92 -0.61 -6.62
C GLU A 35 -2.78 -0.40 -5.38
N VAL A 36 -2.91 -1.41 -4.51
CA VAL A 36 -3.51 -1.23 -3.17
C VAL A 36 -2.73 -0.18 -2.38
N TRP A 37 -1.40 -0.28 -2.36
CA TRP A 37 -0.52 0.71 -1.74
C TRP A 37 -0.73 2.12 -2.31
N ARG A 38 -0.81 2.25 -3.64
CA ARG A 38 -1.08 3.52 -4.31
C ARG A 38 -2.42 4.11 -3.90
N LEU A 39 -3.51 3.35 -3.97
CA LEU A 39 -4.85 3.83 -3.61
C LEU A 39 -4.93 4.22 -2.13
N LEU A 40 -4.31 3.44 -1.25
CA LEU A 40 -4.27 3.71 0.18
C LEU A 40 -3.58 5.05 0.49
N THR A 41 -2.46 5.34 -0.17
CA THR A 41 -1.70 6.58 0.06
C THR A 41 -2.24 7.80 -0.69
N GLU A 42 -3.00 7.59 -1.77
CA GLU A 42 -3.77 8.65 -2.43
C GLU A 42 -4.95 9.12 -1.56
N GLN A 43 -5.57 8.21 -0.80
CA GLN A 43 -6.78 8.50 -0.01
C GLN A 43 -6.49 8.82 1.46
N PHE A 44 -5.43 8.26 2.03
CA PHE A 44 -5.13 8.35 3.46
C PHE A 44 -3.68 8.77 3.72
N THR A 45 -3.45 9.34 4.90
CA THR A 45 -2.13 9.32 5.52
C THR A 45 -2.06 8.08 6.40
N VAL A 46 -1.01 7.28 6.26
CA VAL A 46 -0.89 5.98 6.92
C VAL A 46 0.44 5.84 7.66
N ASP A 47 0.44 5.04 8.72
CA ASP A 47 1.67 4.52 9.32
C ASP A 47 2.27 3.44 8.40
N LEU A 48 3.50 3.67 7.93
CA LEU A 48 4.20 2.79 7.00
C LEU A 48 4.52 1.42 7.61
N ASP A 49 4.89 1.37 8.88
CA ASP A 49 5.26 0.14 9.56
C ASP A 49 4.02 -0.73 9.79
N ALA A 50 2.90 -0.10 10.15
CA ALA A 50 1.63 -0.79 10.27
C ALA A 50 1.12 -1.33 8.93
N VAL A 51 1.31 -0.59 7.83
CA VAL A 51 0.97 -1.07 6.48
C VAL A 51 1.86 -2.24 6.07
N ALA A 52 3.16 -2.18 6.34
CA ALA A 52 4.10 -3.25 6.00
C ALA A 52 3.81 -4.56 6.75
N ALA A 53 3.18 -4.52 7.91
CA ALA A 53 2.71 -5.70 8.63
C ALA A 53 1.46 -6.34 8.01
N ILE A 54 0.72 -5.61 7.17
CA ILE A 54 -0.58 -6.03 6.61
C ILE A 54 -0.46 -6.42 5.13
N LEU A 55 0.24 -5.64 4.31
CA LEU A 55 0.35 -5.91 2.89
C LEU A 55 1.33 -7.06 2.61
N PRO A 56 0.99 -8.01 1.72
CA PRO A 56 1.89 -9.08 1.35
C PRO A 56 3.15 -8.52 0.71
N ARG A 57 4.30 -9.00 1.18
CA ARG A 57 5.61 -8.55 0.73
C ARG A 57 5.89 -9.09 -0.67
N SER A 58 5.83 -8.23 -1.68
CA SER A 58 6.35 -8.54 -3.01
C SER A 58 7.85 -8.27 -3.03
N GLU A 59 8.66 -9.18 -2.47
CA GLU A 59 10.11 -9.10 -2.71
C GLU A 59 10.38 -9.55 -4.16
N PRO A 60 10.97 -8.70 -5.01
CA PRO A 60 11.47 -9.17 -6.30
C PRO A 60 12.53 -10.24 -6.04
N GLU A 61 12.50 -11.32 -6.83
CA GLU A 61 13.50 -12.37 -6.69
C GLU A 61 14.89 -11.74 -6.81
N PRO A 62 15.80 -11.98 -5.85
CA PRO A 62 17.11 -11.36 -5.92
C PRO A 62 17.84 -11.82 -7.18
N HIS A 63 18.06 -10.88 -8.10
CA HIS A 63 18.88 -10.99 -9.31
C HIS A 63 20.22 -11.75 -9.16
N TRP A 64 20.85 -11.76 -7.98
CA TRP A 64 22.08 -12.52 -7.74
C TRP A 64 21.87 -14.04 -7.59
N LEU A 65 20.64 -14.53 -7.37
CA LEU A 65 20.30 -15.96 -7.41
C LEU A 65 20.25 -16.52 -8.83
N GLN A 66 19.91 -15.68 -9.82
CA GLN A 66 19.76 -16.09 -11.22
C GLN A 66 21.10 -16.45 -11.90
N VAL A 67 22.23 -15.99 -11.33
CA VAL A 67 23.58 -16.21 -11.88
C VAL A 67 24.10 -17.62 -11.59
N ARG A 68 23.39 -18.44 -10.80
CA ARG A 68 23.83 -19.78 -10.38
C ARG A 68 23.29 -20.95 -11.23
N ARG A 69 22.78 -20.71 -12.44
CA ARG A 69 22.29 -21.77 -13.33
C ARG A 69 23.26 -22.11 -14.45
#